data_AF-A0A8H5P530-F1
#
_entry.id   AF-A0A8H5P530-F1
#
_cell.length_a   1.000
_cell.length_b   1.000
_cell.length_c   1.000
_cell.angle_alpha   90.00
_cell.angle_beta   90.00
_cell.angle_gamma   90.00
#
_symmetry.space_group_name_H-M   'P 1'
#
loop_
_entity.id
_entity.type
_entity.pdbx_description
1 polymer ?
#
loop_
_entity_poly.entity_id
_entity_poly.type
_entity_poly.pdbx_seq_one_letter_code
_entity_poly.pdbx_strand_id
1 'polypeptide(L)'
;MSQLSASYKLQLIAKINDGSFMLGDLSIDRCPKLEAGEVSSEVLKQVYERMVDEVFKTFHLDKAEAIDCFGKCVKKLVRGEPLQATSLGEYNGWNKVKKHLQTAMKLQCQTGHPACIPAPHLVSVIALLTIRRVRINTNSFAEDNQPFARLFGHCRMSQWLPIAIKFYEQMHNEPFILKIVHNINEPILTKKNQDGNEVWVVYTSCPSTSGPRALPAQTVEHIKGLETPTDPDITMGGNNIASVDSSDYSKNEPISVVLATTRAEALQSGAEVLGKLDQPGVDQASLKLEMDMWLSDSNIRVMPRAVKNKLFSWCEGYSSNWCELIRSCLREDRETWILETEVPADSNLAIPQGGGSNFLRLYGQLANKAFALDSSNPAEARRLMDRVSNGIRLFAAKAHEKEVQMREVADSLDEMADSLDEMAKVCFGVADALRQHENHPHPNKADIAELWSLHAQQTGNVPDCLRRIALANCTPEDVQELEATLGSNSEDLLL
;
A
#
# COMPACT_ATOMS: atom_id res chain seq x y z
N MET A 1 12.46 -34.29 -23.86
CA MET A 1 11.47 -33.21 -24.10
C MET A 1 11.87 -32.23 -25.20
N SER A 2 13.15 -32.06 -25.56
CA SER A 2 13.60 -31.06 -26.55
C SER A 2 13.15 -31.33 -28.00
N GLN A 3 13.08 -32.59 -28.45
CA GLN A 3 12.69 -32.91 -29.84
C GLN A 3 11.19 -32.73 -30.13
N LEU A 4 10.32 -32.94 -29.14
CA LEU A 4 8.87 -32.71 -29.26
C LEU A 4 8.54 -31.21 -29.41
N SER A 5 9.35 -30.34 -28.80
CA SER A 5 9.22 -28.88 -28.88
C SER A 5 9.52 -28.35 -30.29
N ALA A 6 10.55 -28.87 -30.95
CA ALA A 6 10.96 -28.39 -32.28
C ALA A 6 9.93 -28.72 -33.37
N SER A 7 9.35 -29.93 -33.34
CA SER A 7 8.31 -30.33 -34.29
C SER A 7 7.03 -29.50 -34.13
N TYR A 8 6.63 -29.23 -32.89
CA TYR A 8 5.46 -28.40 -32.61
C TYR A 8 5.65 -26.95 -33.06
N LYS A 9 6.83 -26.39 -32.83
CA LYS A 9 7.18 -25.03 -33.27
C LYS A 9 7.06 -24.87 -34.79
N LEU A 10 7.59 -25.82 -35.57
CA LEU A 10 7.49 -25.80 -37.04
C LEU A 10 6.04 -25.90 -37.51
N GLN A 11 5.22 -26.75 -36.88
CA GLN A 11 3.79 -26.83 -37.19
C GLN A 11 3.05 -25.54 -36.89
N LEU A 12 3.38 -24.87 -35.77
CA LEU A 12 2.79 -23.58 -35.43
C LEU A 12 3.19 -22.49 -36.43
N ILE A 13 4.46 -22.43 -36.84
CA ILE A 13 4.93 -21.49 -37.87
C ILE A 13 4.15 -21.70 -39.18
N ALA A 14 3.94 -22.95 -39.59
CA ALA A 14 3.12 -23.27 -40.76
C ALA A 14 1.67 -22.75 -40.59
N LYS A 15 1.05 -23.02 -39.43
CA LYS A 15 -0.30 -22.53 -39.09
C LYS A 15 -0.42 -21.00 -39.00
N ILE A 16 0.67 -20.33 -38.63
CA ILE A 16 0.72 -18.87 -38.59
C ILE A 16 0.77 -18.33 -40.02
N ASN A 17 1.64 -18.91 -40.86
CA ASN A 17 1.81 -18.50 -42.26
C ASN A 17 0.57 -18.77 -43.12
N ASP A 18 -0.18 -19.84 -42.84
CA ASP A 18 -1.45 -20.14 -43.53
C ASP A 18 -2.68 -19.46 -42.90
N GLY A 19 -2.52 -18.79 -41.75
CA GLY A 19 -3.58 -18.11 -41.01
C GLY A 19 -4.53 -19.03 -40.21
N SER A 20 -4.33 -20.34 -40.20
CA SER A 20 -5.20 -21.34 -39.54
C SER A 20 -4.97 -21.49 -38.04
N PHE A 21 -3.97 -20.80 -37.47
CA PHE A 21 -3.68 -20.87 -36.04
C PHE A 21 -4.85 -20.40 -35.15
N MET A 22 -4.94 -20.99 -33.96
CA MET A 22 -5.81 -20.51 -32.88
C MET A 22 -4.98 -19.66 -31.91
N LEU A 23 -5.58 -18.63 -31.31
CA LEU A 23 -4.85 -17.76 -30.37
C LEU A 23 -4.30 -18.52 -29.15
N GLY A 24 -4.95 -19.60 -28.73
CA GLY A 24 -4.44 -20.49 -27.69
C GLY A 24 -3.12 -21.20 -28.05
N ASP A 25 -2.84 -21.38 -29.35
CA ASP A 25 -1.57 -21.95 -29.84
C ASP A 25 -0.38 -21.03 -29.60
N LEU A 26 -0.64 -19.73 -29.43
CA LEU A 26 0.38 -18.72 -29.14
C LEU A 26 0.76 -18.64 -27.66
N SER A 27 0.16 -19.45 -26.77
CA SER A 27 0.52 -19.47 -25.35
C SER A 27 1.96 -19.94 -25.12
N ILE A 28 2.59 -19.51 -24.02
CA ILE A 28 3.97 -19.90 -23.69
C ILE A 28 4.14 -21.41 -23.62
N ASP A 29 3.16 -22.11 -23.06
CA ASP A 29 3.25 -23.56 -22.87
C ASP A 29 3.36 -24.31 -24.20
N ARG A 30 2.79 -23.75 -25.27
CA ARG A 30 2.81 -24.31 -26.62
C ARG A 30 3.92 -23.73 -27.49
N CYS A 31 4.24 -22.45 -27.32
CA CYS A 31 5.27 -21.76 -28.07
C CYS A 31 6.07 -20.84 -27.12
N PRO A 32 7.13 -21.34 -26.47
CA PRO A 32 7.88 -20.54 -25.50
C PRO A 32 8.49 -19.28 -26.11
N LYS A 33 9.08 -19.37 -27.30
CA LYS A 33 9.60 -18.21 -28.04
C LYS A 33 9.42 -18.42 -29.53
N LEU A 34 8.95 -17.38 -30.21
CA LEU A 34 8.98 -17.26 -31.67
C LEU A 34 10.06 -16.25 -32.03
N GLU A 35 11.13 -16.71 -32.67
CA GLU A 35 12.30 -15.88 -32.96
C GLU A 35 12.02 -14.92 -34.11
N ALA A 36 12.68 -13.76 -34.10
CA ALA A 36 12.58 -12.79 -35.18
C ALA A 36 13.07 -13.43 -36.50
N GLY A 37 12.24 -13.37 -37.54
CA GLY A 37 12.57 -13.88 -38.88
C GLY A 37 11.99 -15.27 -39.21
N GLU A 38 11.41 -16.00 -38.25
CA GLU A 38 10.71 -17.27 -38.53
C GLU A 38 9.38 -17.05 -39.28
N VAL A 39 8.82 -15.85 -39.16
CA VAL A 39 7.57 -15.40 -39.77
C VAL A 39 7.81 -13.98 -40.29
N SER A 40 7.25 -13.64 -41.46
CA SER A 40 7.38 -12.29 -42.02
C SER A 40 6.72 -11.23 -41.12
N SER A 41 7.19 -9.99 -41.23
CA SER A 41 6.64 -8.85 -40.48
C SER A 41 5.15 -8.64 -40.75
N GLU A 42 4.69 -8.88 -41.98
CA GLU A 42 3.30 -8.71 -42.39
C GLU A 42 2.40 -9.75 -41.74
N VAL A 43 2.84 -11.02 -41.71
CA VAL A 43 2.10 -12.10 -41.06
C VAL A 43 2.08 -11.90 -39.54
N LEU A 44 3.20 -11.52 -38.93
CA LEU A 44 3.25 -11.17 -37.50
C LEU A 44 2.29 -10.02 -37.16
N LYS A 45 2.21 -9.00 -38.01
CA LYS A 45 1.25 -7.90 -37.83
C LYS A 45 -0.19 -8.43 -37.83
N GLN A 46 -0.55 -9.33 -38.74
CA GLN A 46 -1.89 -9.95 -38.76
C GLN A 46 -2.15 -10.79 -37.50
N VAL A 47 -1.13 -11.50 -36.98
CA VAL A 47 -1.23 -12.20 -35.70
C VAL A 47 -1.54 -11.23 -34.56
N TYR A 48 -0.83 -10.10 -34.50
CA TYR A 48 -1.08 -9.07 -33.49
C TYR A 48 -2.43 -8.37 -33.67
N GLU A 49 -2.90 -8.15 -34.90
CA GLU A 49 -4.26 -7.68 -35.18
C GLU A 49 -5.30 -8.64 -34.60
N ARG A 50 -5.14 -9.95 -34.77
CA ARG A 50 -6.02 -10.96 -34.17
C ARG A 50 -5.96 -10.97 -32.64
N MET A 51 -4.79 -10.76 -32.05
CA MET A 51 -4.65 -10.65 -30.59
C MET A 51 -5.41 -9.42 -30.03
N VAL A 52 -5.28 -8.26 -30.69
CA VAL A 52 -6.01 -7.05 -30.29
C VAL A 52 -7.52 -7.22 -30.49
N ASP A 53 -7.94 -7.81 -31.62
CA ASP A 53 -9.34 -8.10 -31.94
C ASP A 53 -9.99 -8.99 -30.87
N GLU A 54 -9.29 -10.00 -30.38
CA GLU A 54 -9.77 -10.86 -29.29
C GLU A 54 -9.93 -10.10 -27.97
N VAL A 55 -8.99 -9.21 -27.64
CA VAL A 55 -9.13 -8.34 -26.47
C VAL A 55 -10.35 -7.43 -26.63
N PHE A 56 -10.56 -6.79 -27.79
CA PHE A 56 -11.74 -5.95 -28.02
C PHE A 56 -13.05 -6.74 -27.88
N LYS A 57 -13.13 -7.94 -28.47
CA LYS A 57 -14.29 -8.85 -28.36
C LYS A 57 -14.57 -9.26 -26.93
N THR A 58 -13.53 -9.55 -26.14
CA THR A 58 -13.65 -9.91 -24.72
C THR A 58 -14.40 -8.83 -23.93
N PHE A 59 -14.26 -7.57 -24.32
CA PHE A 59 -14.93 -6.43 -23.69
C PHE A 59 -16.17 -5.94 -24.44
N HIS A 60 -16.64 -6.70 -25.43
CA HIS A 60 -17.77 -6.33 -26.29
C HIS A 60 -17.60 -4.97 -26.99
N LEU A 61 -16.36 -4.64 -27.39
CA LEU A 61 -16.04 -3.40 -28.07
C LEU A 61 -16.05 -3.59 -29.57
N ASP A 62 -16.70 -2.67 -30.29
CA ASP A 62 -16.63 -2.63 -31.75
C ASP A 62 -15.32 -1.95 -32.18
N LYS A 63 -14.50 -2.69 -32.92
CA LYS A 63 -13.25 -2.14 -33.49
C LYS A 63 -13.52 -1.08 -34.56
N ALA A 64 -14.68 -1.10 -35.22
CA ALA A 64 -15.03 -0.10 -36.23
C ALA A 64 -15.26 1.27 -35.60
N GLU A 65 -15.83 1.31 -34.39
CA GLU A 65 -16.06 2.54 -33.61
C GLU A 65 -14.77 3.14 -33.03
N ALA A 66 -13.71 2.33 -32.89
CA ALA A 66 -12.43 2.75 -32.31
C ALA A 66 -11.23 2.38 -33.19
N ILE A 67 -11.35 2.55 -34.51
CA ILE A 67 -10.37 2.08 -35.50
C ILE A 67 -8.96 2.67 -35.27
N ASP A 68 -8.89 3.95 -34.88
CA ASP A 68 -7.63 4.62 -34.60
C ASP A 68 -6.96 4.05 -33.35
N CYS A 69 -7.72 3.84 -32.28
CA CYS A 69 -7.22 3.18 -31.07
C CYS A 69 -6.76 1.75 -31.36
N PHE A 70 -7.56 0.99 -32.12
CA PHE A 70 -7.26 -0.38 -32.55
C PHE A 70 -5.91 -0.43 -33.28
N GLY A 71 -5.73 0.40 -34.31
CA GLY A 71 -4.47 0.48 -35.07
C GLY A 71 -3.27 0.84 -34.20
N LYS A 72 -3.44 1.68 -33.17
CA LYS A 72 -2.38 2.03 -32.22
C LYS A 72 -2.05 0.89 -31.26
N CYS A 73 -3.05 0.12 -30.81
CA CYS A 73 -2.85 -1.10 -30.03
C CYS A 73 -2.04 -2.13 -30.82
N VAL A 74 -2.37 -2.35 -32.09
CA VAL A 74 -1.62 -3.25 -32.99
C VAL A 74 -0.19 -2.78 -33.17
N LYS A 75 0.01 -1.50 -33.51
CA LYS A 75 1.35 -0.91 -33.66
C LYS A 75 2.18 -1.05 -32.37
N LYS A 76 1.53 -1.00 -31.21
CA LYS A 76 2.17 -1.18 -29.91
C LYS A 76 2.65 -2.61 -29.71
N LEU A 77 1.82 -3.62 -30.04
CA LEU A 77 2.23 -5.03 -29.99
C LEU A 77 3.33 -5.34 -31.00
N VAL A 78 3.24 -4.84 -32.24
CA VAL A 78 4.31 -5.00 -33.26
C VAL A 78 5.66 -4.55 -32.71
N ARG A 79 5.70 -3.38 -32.05
CA ARG A 79 6.93 -2.83 -31.47
C ARG A 79 7.39 -3.53 -30.19
N GLY A 80 6.46 -4.16 -29.48
CA GLY A 80 6.74 -4.83 -28.21
C GLY A 80 7.09 -6.31 -28.37
N GLU A 81 6.82 -6.90 -29.53
CA GLU A 81 7.15 -8.28 -29.90
C GLU A 81 6.75 -9.32 -28.83
N PRO A 82 5.46 -9.38 -28.42
CA PRO A 82 5.02 -10.21 -27.29
C PRO A 82 5.26 -11.72 -27.48
N LEU A 83 5.46 -12.19 -28.72
CA LEU A 83 5.75 -13.60 -29.01
C LEU A 83 7.19 -14.02 -28.67
N GLN A 84 8.10 -13.07 -28.48
CA GLN A 84 9.48 -13.33 -28.01
C GLN A 84 9.58 -13.36 -26.48
N ALA A 85 8.62 -12.77 -25.78
CA ALA A 85 8.61 -12.68 -24.33
C ALA A 85 8.14 -13.99 -23.69
N THR A 86 8.90 -14.51 -22.70
CA THR A 86 8.46 -15.60 -21.83
C THR A 86 7.98 -15.15 -20.45
N SER A 87 8.31 -13.92 -20.09
CA SER A 87 7.84 -13.28 -18.88
C SER A 87 7.40 -11.85 -19.16
N LEU A 88 6.61 -11.28 -18.25
CA LEU A 88 6.13 -9.90 -18.39
C LEU A 88 7.29 -8.89 -18.40
N GLY A 89 8.36 -9.15 -17.64
CA GLY A 89 9.57 -8.32 -17.60
C GLY A 89 10.43 -8.39 -18.87
N GLU A 90 10.35 -9.49 -19.63
CA GLU A 90 11.05 -9.65 -20.92
C GLU A 90 10.34 -8.96 -22.09
N TYR A 91 9.11 -8.48 -21.89
CA TYR A 91 8.39 -7.79 -22.94
C TYR A 91 9.09 -6.47 -23.30
N ASN A 92 9.49 -6.29 -24.57
CA ASN A 92 10.19 -5.08 -25.02
C ASN A 92 9.41 -3.78 -24.76
N GLY A 93 8.08 -3.86 -24.66
CA GLY A 93 7.22 -2.74 -24.31
C GLY A 93 7.13 -2.43 -22.81
N TRP A 94 7.68 -3.26 -21.92
CA TRP A 94 7.45 -3.22 -20.47
C TRP A 94 7.91 -1.91 -19.83
N ASN A 95 9.08 -1.38 -20.15
CA ASN A 95 9.58 -0.13 -19.57
C ASN A 95 8.61 1.05 -19.78
N LYS A 96 7.92 1.10 -20.93
CA LYS A 96 6.91 2.12 -21.21
C LYS A 96 5.64 1.88 -20.41
N VAL A 97 5.22 0.61 -20.27
CA VAL A 97 4.09 0.22 -19.40
C VAL A 97 4.39 0.62 -17.95
N LYS A 98 5.58 0.25 -17.43
CA LYS A 98 6.06 0.57 -16.09
C LYS A 98 6.02 2.07 -15.81
N LYS A 99 6.51 2.90 -16.73
CA LYS A 99 6.43 4.37 -16.61
C LYS A 99 4.98 4.85 -16.47
N HIS A 100 4.06 4.37 -17.32
CA HIS A 100 2.66 4.75 -17.22
C HIS A 100 2.00 4.24 -15.93
N LEU A 101 2.37 3.06 -15.43
CA LEU A 101 1.88 2.53 -14.15
C LEU A 101 2.37 3.36 -12.97
N GLN A 102 3.63 3.79 -12.97
CA GLN A 102 4.18 4.70 -11.95
C GLN A 102 3.44 6.05 -11.96
N THR A 103 3.18 6.62 -13.14
CA THR A 103 2.40 7.85 -13.25
C THR A 103 0.96 7.65 -12.77
N ALA A 104 0.29 6.57 -13.17
CA ALA A 104 -1.06 6.26 -12.72
C ALA A 104 -1.11 6.05 -11.21
N MET A 105 -0.11 5.37 -10.62
CA MET A 105 0.00 5.21 -9.17
C MET A 105 0.16 6.56 -8.47
N LYS A 106 1.06 7.41 -8.96
CA LYS A 106 1.25 8.75 -8.41
C LYS A 106 -0.06 9.55 -8.44
N LEU A 107 -0.77 9.54 -9.56
CA LEU A 107 -2.08 10.18 -9.69
C LEU A 107 -3.08 9.59 -8.68
N GLN A 108 -3.13 8.26 -8.54
CA GLN A 108 -4.00 7.62 -7.56
C GLN A 108 -3.66 8.04 -6.12
N CYS A 109 -2.39 8.04 -5.74
CA CYS A 109 -1.96 8.46 -4.40
C CYS A 109 -2.28 9.94 -4.12
N GLN A 110 -2.09 10.82 -5.10
CA GLN A 110 -2.39 12.25 -4.96
C GLN A 110 -3.90 12.55 -4.91
N THR A 111 -4.71 11.74 -5.58
CA THR A 111 -6.14 12.03 -5.78
C THR A 111 -7.08 11.22 -4.88
N GLY A 112 -6.62 10.09 -4.36
CA GLY A 112 -7.46 9.07 -3.75
C GLY A 112 -8.44 8.39 -4.73
N HIS A 113 -8.37 8.68 -6.03
CA HIS A 113 -9.27 8.16 -7.05
C HIS A 113 -8.59 7.08 -7.91
N PRO A 114 -9.33 6.09 -8.43
CA PRO A 114 -8.75 5.10 -9.34
C PRO A 114 -8.10 5.77 -10.55
N ALA A 115 -6.96 5.26 -10.98
CA ALA A 115 -6.26 5.73 -12.16
C ALA A 115 -6.12 4.60 -13.20
N CYS A 116 -6.04 4.98 -14.47
CA CYS A 116 -5.89 4.04 -15.57
C CYS A 116 -4.77 4.48 -16.51
N ILE A 117 -4.01 3.50 -17.03
CA ILE A 117 -3.03 3.74 -18.09
C ILE A 117 -3.71 3.79 -19.46
N PRO A 118 -3.03 4.30 -20.49
CA PRO A 118 -3.63 4.41 -21.82
C PRO A 118 -3.93 3.06 -22.47
N ALA A 119 -4.99 3.02 -23.29
CA ALA A 119 -5.50 1.80 -23.93
C ALA A 119 -4.44 0.94 -24.63
N PRO A 120 -3.52 1.46 -25.48
CA PRO A 120 -2.54 0.62 -26.16
C PRO A 120 -1.62 -0.18 -25.23
N HIS A 121 -1.26 0.40 -24.07
CA HIS A 121 -0.44 -0.27 -23.07
C HIS A 121 -1.27 -1.27 -22.27
N LEU A 122 -2.51 -0.90 -21.92
CA LEU A 122 -3.43 -1.78 -21.22
C LEU A 122 -3.77 -3.03 -22.04
N VAL A 123 -4.09 -2.87 -23.33
CA VAL A 123 -4.31 -3.98 -24.28
C VAL A 123 -3.07 -4.86 -24.39
N SER A 124 -1.87 -4.27 -24.43
CA SER A 124 -0.63 -5.04 -24.50
C SER A 124 -0.48 -5.98 -23.29
N VAL A 125 -0.72 -5.47 -22.09
CA VAL A 125 -0.65 -6.26 -20.85
C VAL A 125 -1.75 -7.33 -20.82
N ILE A 126 -2.98 -6.99 -21.18
CA ILE A 126 -4.08 -7.96 -21.22
C ILE A 126 -3.78 -9.08 -22.21
N ALA A 127 -3.32 -8.76 -23.42
CA ALA A 127 -2.96 -9.76 -24.43
C ALA A 127 -1.80 -10.67 -23.96
N LEU A 128 -0.79 -10.10 -23.29
CA LEU A 128 0.31 -10.86 -22.70
C LEU A 128 -0.18 -11.82 -21.62
N LEU A 129 -1.10 -11.40 -20.75
CA LEU A 129 -1.58 -12.22 -19.64
C LEU A 129 -2.63 -13.26 -20.04
N THR A 130 -3.50 -12.95 -21.00
CA THR A 130 -4.66 -13.79 -21.35
C THR A 130 -4.40 -14.71 -22.54
N ILE A 131 -3.80 -14.19 -23.61
CA ILE A 131 -3.55 -14.92 -24.86
C ILE A 131 -2.19 -15.59 -24.79
N ARG A 132 -1.14 -14.80 -24.57
CA ARG A 132 0.24 -15.29 -24.50
C ARG A 132 0.49 -16.09 -23.21
N ARG A 133 -0.25 -15.77 -22.13
CA ARG A 133 -0.10 -16.37 -20.80
C ARG A 133 1.33 -16.25 -20.28
N VAL A 134 1.90 -15.04 -20.41
CA VAL A 134 3.26 -14.80 -19.94
C VAL A 134 3.39 -15.05 -18.45
N ARG A 135 4.54 -15.57 -18.04
CA ARG A 135 4.85 -15.69 -16.61
C ARG A 135 5.01 -14.30 -16.03
N ILE A 136 4.38 -14.07 -14.89
CA ILE A 136 4.69 -12.92 -14.06
C ILE A 136 5.81 -13.45 -13.16
N ASN A 137 7.06 -13.13 -13.50
CA ASN A 137 8.23 -13.75 -12.86
C ASN A 137 8.28 -13.44 -11.35
N THR A 138 9.02 -14.27 -10.64
CA THR A 138 9.28 -14.39 -9.20
C THR A 138 9.50 -13.09 -8.40
N ASN A 139 9.52 -13.20 -7.06
CA ASN A 139 9.71 -12.15 -6.04
C ASN A 139 10.50 -10.89 -6.47
N SER A 140 11.60 -11.02 -7.23
CA SER A 140 12.34 -9.85 -7.75
C SER A 140 11.54 -8.96 -8.69
N PHE A 141 10.70 -9.52 -9.57
CA PHE A 141 9.80 -8.72 -10.41
C PHE A 141 8.73 -8.04 -9.58
N ALA A 142 8.24 -8.70 -8.53
CA ALA A 142 7.26 -8.13 -7.62
C ALA A 142 7.83 -6.88 -6.94
N GLU A 143 9.00 -6.99 -6.31
CA GLU A 143 9.70 -5.88 -5.63
C GLU A 143 9.83 -4.64 -6.53
N ASP A 144 10.29 -4.83 -7.77
CA ASP A 144 10.51 -3.73 -8.71
C ASP A 144 9.24 -3.17 -9.37
N ASN A 145 8.10 -3.85 -9.24
CA ASN A 145 6.88 -3.55 -9.99
C ASN A 145 5.62 -3.55 -9.12
N GLN A 146 5.74 -3.10 -7.86
CA GLN A 146 4.59 -2.87 -6.96
C GLN A 146 3.44 -2.09 -7.62
N PRO A 147 3.67 -1.04 -8.46
CA PRO A 147 2.60 -0.37 -9.18
C PRO A 147 1.75 -1.28 -10.08
N PHE A 148 2.37 -2.30 -10.68
CA PHE A 148 1.64 -3.29 -11.47
C PHE A 148 0.76 -4.16 -10.60
N ALA A 149 1.31 -4.76 -9.53
CA ALA A 149 0.58 -5.66 -8.63
C ALA A 149 -0.66 -4.97 -8.05
N ARG A 150 -0.47 -3.73 -7.59
CA ARG A 150 -1.51 -2.92 -6.99
C ARG A 150 -2.60 -2.49 -7.97
N LEU A 151 -2.22 -1.93 -9.13
CA LEU A 151 -3.21 -1.42 -10.09
C LEU A 151 -3.99 -2.53 -10.79
N PHE A 152 -3.33 -3.63 -11.16
CA PHE A 152 -4.00 -4.76 -11.83
C PHE A 152 -4.66 -5.73 -10.86
N GLY A 153 -4.07 -5.97 -9.69
CA GLY A 153 -4.58 -6.90 -8.67
C GLY A 153 -5.70 -6.28 -7.82
N HIS A 154 -5.43 -5.16 -7.16
CA HIS A 154 -6.35 -4.54 -6.22
C HIS A 154 -7.31 -3.55 -6.90
N CYS A 155 -6.80 -2.65 -7.74
CA CYS A 155 -7.63 -1.64 -8.40
C CYS A 155 -8.33 -2.15 -9.66
N ARG A 156 -8.07 -3.41 -10.06
CA ARG A 156 -8.64 -4.09 -11.22
C ARG A 156 -8.58 -3.24 -12.49
N MET A 157 -7.47 -2.55 -12.73
CA MET A 157 -7.33 -1.54 -13.79
C MET A 157 -7.83 -1.99 -15.17
N SER A 158 -7.67 -3.28 -15.48
CA SER A 158 -8.12 -3.87 -16.75
C SER A 158 -9.61 -3.71 -17.03
N GLN A 159 -10.47 -3.56 -16.01
CA GLN A 159 -11.90 -3.30 -16.18
C GLN A 159 -12.20 -1.94 -16.82
N TRP A 160 -11.24 -1.00 -16.79
CA TRP A 160 -11.39 0.35 -17.34
C TRP A 160 -10.98 0.46 -18.81
N LEU A 161 -10.63 -0.66 -19.46
CA LEU A 161 -10.25 -0.68 -20.87
C LEU A 161 -11.33 -0.06 -21.80
N PRO A 162 -12.64 -0.33 -21.65
CA PRO A 162 -13.66 0.32 -22.48
C PRO A 162 -13.59 1.84 -22.45
N ILE A 163 -13.35 2.41 -21.26
CA ILE A 163 -13.22 3.86 -21.07
C ILE A 163 -11.93 4.38 -21.71
N ALA A 164 -10.81 3.67 -21.49
CA ALA A 164 -9.53 4.03 -22.07
C ALA A 164 -9.56 4.02 -23.60
N ILE A 165 -10.36 3.14 -24.21
CA ILE A 165 -10.58 3.08 -25.66
C ILE A 165 -11.51 4.21 -26.11
N LYS A 166 -12.67 4.40 -25.45
CA LYS A 166 -13.66 5.45 -25.80
C LYS A 166 -13.02 6.84 -25.88
N PHE A 167 -12.10 7.15 -24.97
CA PHE A 167 -11.47 8.47 -24.88
C PHE A 167 -10.03 8.53 -25.40
N TYR A 168 -9.59 7.51 -26.13
CA TYR A 168 -8.19 7.39 -26.56
C TYR A 168 -7.72 8.59 -27.39
N GLU A 169 -8.56 9.05 -28.33
CA GLU A 169 -8.22 10.14 -29.25
C GLU A 169 -7.98 11.45 -28.52
N GLN A 170 -8.76 11.74 -27.48
CA GLN A 170 -8.67 12.98 -26.71
C GLN A 170 -7.52 12.95 -25.70
N MET A 171 -7.27 11.79 -25.07
CA MET A 171 -6.24 11.67 -24.02
C MET A 171 -4.82 11.46 -24.56
N HIS A 172 -4.65 11.28 -25.87
CA HIS A 172 -3.34 11.21 -26.56
C HIS A 172 -2.28 10.32 -25.88
N ASN A 173 -2.67 9.16 -25.36
CA ASN A 173 -1.78 8.22 -24.68
C ASN A 173 -1.26 8.70 -23.29
N GLU A 174 -2.03 9.51 -22.57
CA GLU A 174 -1.74 9.89 -21.18
C GLU A 174 -2.51 9.05 -20.15
N PRO A 175 -1.94 8.76 -18.97
CA PRO A 175 -2.69 8.22 -17.83
C PRO A 175 -3.75 9.21 -17.35
N PHE A 176 -4.85 8.69 -16.79
CA PHE A 176 -6.00 9.49 -16.39
C PHE A 176 -6.64 8.98 -15.11
N ILE A 177 -7.43 9.84 -14.47
CA ILE A 177 -8.15 9.56 -13.23
C ILE A 177 -9.61 9.24 -13.55
N LEU A 178 -10.19 8.33 -12.77
CA LEU A 178 -11.59 7.94 -12.83
C LEU A 178 -12.32 8.45 -11.59
N LYS A 179 -13.34 9.28 -11.79
CA LYS A 179 -14.28 9.67 -10.73
C LYS A 179 -15.57 8.90 -10.88
N ILE A 180 -15.82 8.02 -9.92
CA ILE A 180 -17.02 7.19 -9.90
C ILE A 180 -18.20 8.06 -9.45
N VAL A 181 -19.25 8.14 -10.29
CA VAL A 181 -20.48 8.87 -9.99
C VAL A 181 -21.66 7.92 -10.19
N HIS A 182 -22.45 7.74 -9.14
CA HIS A 182 -23.71 7.02 -9.22
C HIS A 182 -24.70 7.90 -9.99
N ASN A 183 -25.33 7.37 -11.04
CA ASN A 183 -26.29 8.05 -11.94
C ASN A 183 -25.73 8.73 -13.20
N ILE A 184 -24.50 8.40 -13.60
CA ILE A 184 -24.02 8.76 -14.94
C ILE A 184 -24.34 7.62 -15.92
N ASN A 185 -25.15 7.93 -16.94
CA ASN A 185 -25.48 6.99 -18.02
C ASN A 185 -24.31 6.83 -19.00
N GLU A 186 -23.60 7.92 -19.29
CA GLU A 186 -22.46 7.92 -20.21
C GLU A 186 -21.25 8.61 -19.61
N PRO A 187 -20.05 8.02 -19.73
CA PRO A 187 -18.87 8.62 -19.14
C PRO A 187 -18.53 9.97 -19.80
N ILE A 188 -17.99 10.89 -19.01
CA ILE A 188 -17.67 12.27 -19.43
C ILE A 188 -16.18 12.53 -19.18
N LEU A 189 -15.46 12.95 -20.22
CA LEU A 189 -14.06 13.33 -20.13
C LEU A 189 -13.93 14.84 -19.88
N THR A 190 -13.10 15.22 -18.92
CA THR A 190 -12.74 16.61 -18.63
C THR A 190 -11.25 16.73 -18.35
N LYS A 191 -10.67 17.91 -18.59
CA LYS A 191 -9.32 18.24 -18.14
C LYS A 191 -9.41 19.11 -16.88
N LYS A 192 -8.69 18.76 -15.83
CA LYS A 192 -8.66 19.52 -14.57
C LYS A 192 -7.23 19.81 -14.16
N ASN A 193 -7.00 20.99 -13.59
CA ASN A 193 -5.72 21.33 -12.99
C ASN A 193 -5.66 20.73 -11.58
N GLN A 194 -4.63 19.92 -11.33
CA GLN A 194 -4.38 19.25 -10.06
C GLN A 194 -2.89 19.38 -9.71
N ASP A 195 -2.61 20.03 -8.58
CA ASP A 195 -1.25 20.35 -8.13
C ASP A 195 -0.41 21.06 -9.20
N GLY A 196 -1.03 21.96 -9.96
CA GLY A 196 -0.38 22.71 -11.05
C GLY A 196 -0.23 21.95 -12.37
N ASN A 197 -0.66 20.68 -12.43
CA ASN A 197 -0.63 19.87 -13.64
C ASN A 197 -2.03 19.64 -14.20
N GLU A 198 -2.21 19.79 -15.51
CA GLU A 198 -3.45 19.40 -16.15
C GLU A 198 -3.53 17.87 -16.29
N VAL A 199 -4.54 17.27 -15.67
CA VAL A 199 -4.79 15.82 -15.70
C VAL A 199 -6.17 15.55 -16.29
N TRP A 200 -6.27 14.48 -17.08
CA TRP A 200 -7.55 13.98 -17.59
C TRP A 200 -8.33 13.29 -16.48
N VAL A 201 -9.59 13.69 -16.32
CA VAL A 201 -10.53 13.13 -15.36
C VAL A 201 -11.76 12.64 -16.12
N VAL A 202 -12.03 11.34 -16.00
CA VAL A 202 -13.23 10.72 -16.55
C VAL A 202 -14.24 10.48 -15.44
N TYR A 203 -15.41 11.08 -15.54
CA TYR A 203 -16.56 10.76 -14.70
C TYR A 203 -17.28 9.56 -15.29
N THR A 204 -17.52 8.53 -14.51
CA THR A 204 -18.13 7.29 -15.00
C THR A 204 -18.86 6.56 -13.89
N SER A 205 -19.78 5.67 -14.25
CA SER A 205 -20.36 4.72 -13.31
C SER A 205 -19.37 3.60 -13.01
N CYS A 206 -19.52 2.97 -11.84
CA CYS A 206 -18.70 1.82 -11.49
C CYS A 206 -19.00 0.67 -12.48
N PRO A 207 -18.00 0.02 -13.08
CA PRO A 207 -18.23 -1.07 -14.01
C PRO A 207 -18.95 -2.19 -13.27
N SER A 208 -20.01 -2.71 -13.90
CA SER A 208 -20.81 -3.77 -13.29
C SER A 208 -19.93 -4.95 -12.91
N THR A 209 -20.12 -5.47 -11.70
CA THR A 209 -19.46 -6.70 -11.24
C THR A 209 -19.82 -7.93 -12.09
N SER A 210 -20.91 -7.84 -12.85
CA SER A 210 -21.34 -8.84 -13.83
C SER A 210 -20.72 -8.69 -15.22
N GLY A 211 -19.92 -7.65 -15.46
CA GLY A 211 -19.27 -7.40 -16.75
C GLY A 211 -18.21 -8.46 -17.10
N PRO A 212 -17.77 -8.51 -18.37
CA PRO A 212 -16.73 -9.44 -18.79
C PRO A 212 -15.46 -9.24 -17.96
N ARG A 213 -14.95 -10.33 -17.38
CA ARG A 213 -13.70 -10.30 -16.64
C ARG A 213 -12.54 -10.22 -17.63
N ALA A 214 -11.90 -9.06 -17.66
CA ALA A 214 -10.72 -8.77 -18.46
C ALA A 214 -9.57 -9.77 -18.27
N LEU A 215 -9.39 -10.26 -17.04
CA LEU A 215 -8.35 -11.21 -16.66
C LEU A 215 -9.00 -12.39 -15.93
N PRO A 216 -8.51 -13.63 -16.13
CA PRO A 216 -8.93 -14.78 -15.34
C PRO A 216 -8.73 -14.51 -13.84
N ALA A 217 -9.66 -14.98 -13.00
CA ALA A 217 -9.60 -14.76 -11.55
C ALA A 217 -8.27 -15.26 -10.96
N GLN A 218 -7.79 -16.43 -11.39
CA GLN A 218 -6.51 -16.99 -10.97
C GLN A 218 -5.33 -16.07 -11.30
N THR A 219 -5.35 -15.40 -12.45
CA THR A 219 -4.32 -14.43 -12.83
C THR A 219 -4.37 -13.20 -11.93
N VAL A 220 -5.57 -12.69 -11.62
CA VAL A 220 -5.75 -11.55 -10.71
C VAL A 220 -5.27 -11.90 -9.30
N GLU A 221 -5.64 -13.06 -8.76
CA GLU A 221 -5.17 -13.50 -7.45
C GLU A 221 -3.65 -13.71 -7.41
N HIS A 222 -3.08 -14.28 -8.48
CA HIS A 222 -1.62 -14.38 -8.59
C HIS A 222 -0.96 -12.99 -8.60
N ILE A 223 -1.52 -12.01 -9.33
CA ILE A 223 -1.00 -10.63 -9.34
C ILE A 223 -1.09 -9.99 -7.95
N LYS A 224 -2.19 -10.20 -7.22
CA LYS A 224 -2.34 -9.67 -5.85
C LYS A 224 -1.30 -10.24 -4.90
N GLY A 225 -0.99 -11.53 -5.02
CA GLY A 225 0.06 -12.18 -4.23
C GLY A 225 1.48 -11.65 -4.47
N LEU A 226 1.69 -10.81 -5.50
CA LEU A 226 2.95 -10.13 -5.77
C LEU A 226 3.09 -8.79 -5.05
N GLU A 227 2.00 -8.23 -4.50
CA GLU A 227 2.13 -7.02 -3.68
C GLU A 227 2.82 -7.41 -2.39
N THR A 228 4.00 -6.84 -2.12
CA THR A 228 4.63 -7.04 -0.81
C THR A 228 3.70 -6.44 0.23
N PRO A 229 3.60 -7.03 1.44
CA PRO A 229 2.96 -6.38 2.58
C PRO A 229 3.78 -5.14 2.94
N THR A 230 3.60 -4.10 2.14
CA THR A 230 4.01 -2.75 2.46
C THR A 230 2.94 -2.21 3.39
N ASP A 231 3.32 -1.34 4.33
CA ASP A 231 2.46 -0.68 5.31
C ASP A 231 0.97 -0.61 4.91
N PRO A 232 0.01 -0.89 5.81
CA PRO A 232 -1.43 -0.91 5.52
C PRO A 232 -2.00 0.45 5.03
N ASP A 233 -1.16 1.46 4.91
CA ASP A 233 -1.40 2.84 4.52
C ASP A 233 -1.95 3.05 3.11
N ILE A 234 -2.16 1.98 2.34
CA ILE A 234 -2.77 2.10 1.02
C ILE A 234 -3.82 1.03 0.72
N THR A 235 -4.62 0.65 1.72
CA THR A 235 -5.90 -0.05 1.50
C THR A 235 -7.08 0.93 1.53
N MET A 236 -7.18 1.84 0.54
CA MET A 236 -8.41 2.63 0.36
C MET A 236 -9.42 1.88 -0.50
N GLY A 237 -10.46 1.41 0.19
CA GLY A 237 -11.65 0.77 -0.36
C GLY A 237 -12.35 1.62 -1.41
N GLY A 238 -12.91 0.91 -2.39
CA GLY A 238 -13.75 1.48 -3.42
C GLY A 238 -15.03 2.11 -2.85
N ASN A 239 -15.54 3.06 -3.64
CA ASN A 239 -16.81 3.76 -3.55
C ASN A 239 -16.85 4.93 -2.55
N ASN A 240 -16.78 6.14 -3.11
CA ASN A 240 -17.31 7.34 -2.51
C ASN A 240 -18.40 7.91 -3.40
N ILE A 241 -19.62 7.85 -2.87
CA ILE A 241 -20.78 8.63 -3.28
C ILE A 241 -20.42 10.10 -3.08
N ALA A 242 -20.29 10.84 -4.18
CA ALA A 242 -20.21 12.29 -4.11
C ALA A 242 -21.57 12.86 -3.71
N SER A 243 -21.55 13.59 -2.60
CA SER A 243 -22.54 14.55 -2.13
C SER A 243 -23.23 15.28 -3.29
N VAL A 244 -24.53 15.04 -3.44
CA VAL A 244 -25.45 15.94 -4.14
C VAL A 244 -26.02 16.86 -3.07
N ASP A 245 -25.80 18.16 -3.24
CA ASP A 245 -26.54 19.20 -2.54
C ASP A 245 -28.04 18.95 -2.69
N SER A 246 -28.64 18.39 -1.64
CA SER A 246 -30.08 18.45 -1.42
C SER A 246 -30.26 19.17 -0.10
N SER A 247 -30.60 20.45 -0.21
CA SER A 247 -31.09 21.28 0.87
C SER A 247 -32.29 20.61 1.53
N ASP A 248 -32.07 19.95 2.66
CA ASP A 248 -33.09 19.86 3.70
C ASP A 248 -32.41 19.77 5.06
N TYR A 249 -32.44 20.88 5.80
CA TYR A 249 -31.96 20.99 7.17
C TYR A 249 -32.84 20.13 8.07
N SER A 250 -32.52 18.84 8.22
CA SER A 250 -33.05 18.01 9.30
C SER A 250 -31.91 17.64 10.25
N LYS A 251 -31.80 18.47 11.30
CA LYS A 251 -31.19 18.22 12.62
C LYS A 251 -30.09 17.14 12.72
N ASN A 252 -28.87 17.62 12.93
CA ASN A 252 -27.73 16.87 13.47
C ASN A 252 -27.98 16.45 14.94
N GLU A 253 -28.88 15.50 15.17
CA GLU A 253 -29.02 14.85 16.47
C GLU A 253 -28.13 13.58 16.52
N PRO A 254 -27.36 13.37 17.61
CA PRO A 254 -26.59 12.14 17.78
C PRO A 254 -27.54 10.94 17.79
N ILE A 255 -27.18 9.88 17.05
CA ILE A 255 -28.01 8.67 17.04
C ILE A 255 -27.67 7.87 18.28
N SER A 256 -28.67 7.65 19.14
CA SER A 256 -28.57 6.67 20.22
C SER A 256 -28.61 5.27 19.63
N VAL A 257 -27.47 4.60 19.69
CA VAL A 257 -27.31 3.23 19.24
C VAL A 257 -27.41 2.34 20.46
N VAL A 258 -28.55 1.66 20.58
CA VAL A 258 -28.71 0.52 21.47
C VAL A 258 -28.21 -0.72 20.73
N LEU A 259 -27.17 -1.36 21.28
CA LEU A 259 -26.60 -2.63 20.80
C LEU A 259 -26.84 -3.68 21.87
N ALA A 260 -27.57 -4.75 21.52
CA ALA A 260 -27.76 -5.89 22.40
C ALA A 260 -26.90 -7.05 21.90
N THR A 261 -26.13 -7.66 22.79
CA THR A 261 -25.50 -8.97 22.57
C THR A 261 -26.16 -9.95 23.52
N THR A 262 -26.66 -11.06 23.00
CA THR A 262 -27.20 -12.13 23.85
C THR A 262 -26.14 -13.21 24.12
N ARG A 263 -26.29 -13.91 25.24
CA ARG A 263 -25.43 -15.04 25.58
C ARG A 263 -25.45 -16.12 24.50
N ALA A 264 -26.62 -16.41 23.94
CA ALA A 264 -26.76 -17.43 22.90
C ALA A 264 -25.93 -17.09 21.66
N GLU A 265 -26.01 -15.85 21.17
CA GLU A 265 -25.23 -15.38 20.01
C GLU A 265 -23.72 -15.40 20.29
N ALA A 266 -23.32 -14.94 21.48
CA ALA A 266 -21.92 -14.90 21.85
C ALA A 266 -21.32 -16.32 21.99
N LEU A 267 -22.07 -17.27 22.56
CA LEU A 267 -21.65 -18.67 22.67
C LEU A 267 -21.65 -19.37 21.30
N GLN A 268 -22.63 -19.10 20.44
CA GLN A 268 -22.73 -19.69 19.12
C GLN A 268 -21.59 -19.22 18.21
N SER A 269 -21.29 -17.92 18.21
CA SER A 269 -20.18 -17.35 17.43
C SER A 269 -18.81 -17.83 17.91
N GLY A 270 -18.68 -18.16 19.20
CA GLY A 270 -17.45 -18.67 19.80
C GLY A 270 -17.35 -20.18 19.87
N ALA A 271 -18.35 -20.92 19.40
CA ALA A 271 -18.49 -22.35 19.68
C ALA A 271 -17.27 -23.17 19.24
N GLU A 272 -16.71 -22.84 18.07
CA GLU A 272 -15.54 -23.53 17.53
C GLU A 272 -14.29 -23.27 18.38
N VAL A 273 -14.00 -22.02 18.70
CA VAL A 273 -12.81 -21.62 19.45
C VAL A 273 -12.89 -22.06 20.91
N LEU A 274 -14.08 -21.93 21.52
CA LEU A 274 -14.36 -22.43 22.88
C LEU A 274 -14.29 -23.96 22.96
N GLY A 275 -14.66 -24.67 21.89
CA GLY A 275 -14.58 -26.12 21.80
C GLY A 275 -13.13 -26.64 21.81
N LYS A 276 -12.19 -25.85 21.29
CA LYS A 276 -10.74 -26.14 21.21
C LYS A 276 -9.96 -25.74 22.48
N LEU A 277 -10.59 -24.97 23.37
CA LEU A 277 -9.96 -24.43 24.57
C LEU A 277 -9.72 -25.52 25.61
N ASP A 278 -8.48 -25.60 26.12
CA ASP A 278 -8.01 -26.64 27.06
C ASP A 278 -8.13 -28.09 26.52
N GLN A 279 -8.26 -28.27 25.20
CA GLN A 279 -8.32 -29.60 24.60
C GLN A 279 -6.93 -30.24 24.48
N PRO A 280 -6.75 -31.50 24.92
CA PRO A 280 -5.50 -32.22 24.73
C PRO A 280 -5.17 -32.40 23.24
N GLY A 281 -3.93 -32.11 22.86
CA GLY A 281 -3.46 -32.26 21.47
C GLY A 281 -3.78 -31.07 20.55
N VAL A 282 -4.45 -30.04 21.04
CA VAL A 282 -4.60 -28.76 20.32
C VAL A 282 -3.48 -27.82 20.74
N ASP A 283 -2.78 -27.25 19.76
CA ASP A 283 -1.79 -26.19 20.01
C ASP A 283 -2.49 -24.90 20.47
N GLN A 284 -2.50 -24.67 21.78
CA GLN A 284 -3.16 -23.51 22.40
C GLN A 284 -2.55 -22.18 21.95
N ALA A 285 -1.27 -22.14 21.54
CA ALA A 285 -0.64 -20.92 21.04
C ALA A 285 -1.19 -20.53 19.66
N SER A 286 -1.48 -21.51 18.80
CA SER A 286 -2.06 -21.27 17.46
C SER A 286 -3.48 -20.68 17.51
N LEU A 287 -4.23 -20.94 18.59
CA LEU A 287 -5.57 -20.39 18.78
C LEU A 287 -5.59 -18.89 19.06
N LYS A 288 -4.43 -18.27 19.32
CA LYS A 288 -4.37 -16.87 19.77
C LYS A 288 -5.07 -15.90 18.82
N LEU A 289 -4.85 -16.05 17.51
CA LEU A 289 -5.44 -15.16 16.52
C LEU A 289 -6.97 -15.30 16.48
N GLU A 290 -7.48 -16.55 16.41
CA GLU A 290 -8.92 -16.83 16.41
C GLU A 290 -9.58 -16.34 17.71
N MET A 291 -8.93 -16.53 18.85
CA MET A 291 -9.42 -16.11 20.16
C MET A 291 -9.46 -14.60 20.31
N ASP A 292 -8.41 -13.88 19.90
CA ASP A 292 -8.37 -12.41 19.99
C ASP A 292 -9.36 -11.76 19.02
N MET A 293 -9.67 -12.39 17.89
CA MET A 293 -10.72 -11.93 16.98
C MET A 293 -12.13 -12.11 17.56
N TRP A 294 -12.36 -13.18 18.32
CA TRP A 294 -13.67 -13.47 18.90
C TRP A 294 -13.92 -12.76 20.25
N LEU A 295 -12.89 -12.59 21.06
CA LEU A 295 -12.99 -11.95 22.37
C LEU A 295 -13.36 -10.47 22.23
N SER A 296 -14.40 -10.07 22.96
CA SER A 296 -14.86 -8.68 23.05
C SER A 296 -15.52 -8.43 24.40
N ASP A 297 -15.60 -7.17 24.81
CA ASP A 297 -16.25 -6.78 26.08
C ASP A 297 -17.70 -7.26 26.16
N SER A 298 -18.47 -7.09 25.08
CA SER A 298 -19.86 -7.55 25.00
C SER A 298 -19.96 -9.07 25.14
N ASN A 299 -19.11 -9.83 24.46
CA ASN A 299 -19.10 -11.29 24.55
C ASN A 299 -18.74 -11.73 25.97
N ILE A 300 -17.64 -11.21 26.53
CA ILE A 300 -17.16 -11.56 27.87
C ILE A 300 -18.23 -11.23 28.94
N ARG A 301 -18.97 -10.13 28.80
CA ARG A 301 -20.01 -9.73 29.78
C ARG A 301 -21.20 -10.68 29.83
N VAL A 302 -21.60 -11.27 28.71
CA VAL A 302 -22.75 -12.21 28.64
C VAL A 302 -22.36 -13.68 28.83
N MET A 303 -21.06 -14.00 28.79
CA MET A 303 -20.59 -15.37 28.99
C MET A 303 -21.01 -15.93 30.36
N PRO A 304 -21.33 -17.23 30.46
CA PRO A 304 -21.44 -17.90 31.75
C PRO A 304 -20.13 -17.83 32.53
N ARG A 305 -20.21 -17.73 33.85
CA ARG A 305 -19.03 -17.70 34.74
C ARG A 305 -18.04 -18.84 34.49
N ALA A 306 -18.56 -20.05 34.20
CA ALA A 306 -17.72 -21.20 33.89
C ALA A 306 -16.84 -20.98 32.64
N VAL A 307 -17.40 -20.32 31.61
CA VAL A 307 -16.66 -19.98 30.38
C VAL A 307 -15.68 -18.85 30.65
N LYS A 308 -16.07 -17.82 31.42
CA LYS A 308 -15.16 -16.72 31.82
C LYS A 308 -13.93 -17.23 32.58
N ASN A 309 -14.10 -18.19 33.48
CA ASN A 309 -12.97 -18.77 34.22
C ASN A 309 -12.00 -19.51 33.29
N LYS A 310 -12.51 -20.30 32.34
CA LYS A 310 -11.66 -20.99 31.35
C LYS A 310 -10.91 -19.98 30.47
N LEU A 311 -11.62 -18.96 29.98
CA LEU A 311 -11.02 -17.89 29.21
C LEU A 311 -9.96 -17.13 30.02
N PHE A 312 -10.22 -16.85 31.30
CA PHE A 312 -9.24 -16.20 32.17
C PHE A 312 -7.94 -17.01 32.26
N SER A 313 -8.04 -18.31 32.53
CA SER A 313 -6.87 -19.20 32.63
C SER A 313 -6.09 -19.28 31.31
N TRP A 314 -6.78 -19.35 30.18
CA TRP A 314 -6.13 -19.32 28.87
C TRP A 314 -5.48 -17.95 28.57
N CYS A 315 -6.20 -16.85 28.82
CA CYS A 315 -5.71 -15.48 28.59
C CYS A 315 -4.49 -15.15 29.45
N GLU A 316 -4.37 -15.71 30.65
CA GLU A 316 -3.21 -15.52 31.53
C GLU A 316 -1.91 -16.01 30.88
N GLY A 317 -1.97 -17.08 30.07
CA GLY A 317 -0.82 -17.63 29.35
C GLY A 317 -0.59 -17.04 27.96
N TYR A 318 -1.66 -16.60 27.27
CA TYR A 318 -1.59 -16.32 25.82
C TYR A 318 -2.12 -14.94 25.39
N SER A 319 -2.96 -14.26 26.18
CA SER A 319 -3.51 -12.93 25.83
C SER A 319 -3.93 -12.14 27.08
N SER A 320 -2.92 -11.62 27.80
CA SER A 320 -3.09 -10.97 29.10
C SER A 320 -3.97 -9.71 29.09
N ASN A 321 -4.14 -9.10 27.91
CA ASN A 321 -4.91 -7.88 27.71
C ASN A 321 -6.39 -8.02 28.11
N TRP A 322 -6.91 -9.25 28.11
CA TRP A 322 -8.31 -9.53 28.46
C TRP A 322 -8.51 -9.87 29.95
N CYS A 323 -7.45 -10.21 30.67
CA CYS A 323 -7.53 -10.71 32.05
C CYS A 323 -8.17 -9.70 33.01
N GLU A 324 -7.85 -8.42 32.87
CA GLU A 324 -8.44 -7.37 33.71
C GLU A 324 -9.95 -7.24 33.47
N LEU A 325 -10.37 -7.30 32.20
CA LEU A 325 -11.77 -7.21 31.84
C LEU A 325 -12.56 -8.43 32.32
N ILE A 326 -12.04 -9.64 32.08
CA ILE A 326 -12.67 -10.88 32.54
C ILE A 326 -12.78 -10.89 34.07
N ARG A 327 -11.74 -10.42 34.78
CA ARG A 327 -11.73 -10.32 36.25
C ARG A 327 -12.78 -9.32 36.74
N SER A 328 -12.91 -8.15 36.10
CA SER A 328 -13.86 -7.13 36.52
C SER A 328 -15.33 -7.55 36.34
N CYS A 329 -15.64 -8.40 35.37
CA CYS A 329 -17.01 -8.90 35.12
C CYS A 329 -17.20 -10.40 35.44
N LEU A 330 -16.29 -11.03 36.19
CA LEU A 330 -16.31 -12.47 36.48
C LEU A 330 -17.58 -12.92 37.22
N ARG A 331 -18.14 -12.02 38.04
CA ARG A 331 -19.36 -12.24 38.83
C ARG A 331 -20.63 -11.80 38.10
N GLU A 332 -20.51 -11.15 36.96
CA GLU A 332 -21.65 -10.75 36.14
C GLU A 332 -22.12 -11.95 35.32
N ASP A 333 -23.38 -12.34 35.52
CA ASP A 333 -24.05 -13.38 34.72
C ASP A 333 -25.28 -12.77 34.04
N ARG A 334 -25.04 -12.16 32.89
CA ARG A 334 -26.08 -11.45 32.13
C ARG A 334 -26.51 -12.30 30.95
N GLU A 335 -27.83 -12.42 30.74
CA GLU A 335 -28.37 -13.03 29.52
C GLU A 335 -28.13 -12.15 28.29
N THR A 336 -28.25 -10.83 28.49
CA THR A 336 -28.12 -9.83 27.45
C THR A 336 -27.29 -8.67 28.00
N TRP A 337 -26.34 -8.21 27.19
CA TRP A 337 -25.60 -6.98 27.44
C TRP A 337 -26.08 -5.93 26.45
N ILE A 338 -26.50 -4.78 26.97
CA ILE A 338 -26.96 -3.66 26.16
C ILE A 338 -25.93 -2.54 26.31
N LEU A 339 -25.30 -2.17 25.20
CA LEU A 339 -24.50 -0.97 25.10
C LEU A 339 -25.36 0.11 24.45
N GLU A 340 -25.72 1.11 25.23
CA GLU A 340 -26.32 2.35 24.73
C GLU A 340 -25.20 3.36 24.52
N THR A 341 -24.98 3.76 23.27
CA THR A 341 -23.92 4.70 22.92
C THR A 341 -24.41 5.69 21.89
N GLU A 342 -24.07 6.96 22.10
CA GLU A 342 -24.41 8.03 21.17
C GLU A 342 -23.29 8.18 20.14
N VAL A 343 -23.66 8.11 18.86
CA VAL A 343 -22.72 8.32 17.76
C VAL A 343 -22.88 9.76 17.27
N PRO A 344 -21.82 10.61 17.34
CA PRO A 344 -21.89 11.99 16.88
C PRO A 344 -22.30 12.08 15.40
N ALA A 345 -23.06 13.12 15.05
CA ALA A 345 -23.23 13.50 13.64
C ALA A 345 -21.87 13.91 13.04
N ASP A 346 -21.69 13.65 11.75
CA ASP A 346 -20.42 13.57 10.99
C ASP A 346 -19.42 14.74 11.18
N SER A 347 -19.80 15.85 11.80
CA SER A 347 -18.95 17.03 12.03
C SER A 347 -18.18 17.06 13.35
N ASN A 348 -18.46 16.17 14.32
CA ASN A 348 -17.80 16.16 15.65
C ASN A 348 -17.18 14.80 16.00
N LEU A 349 -16.62 14.09 15.02
CA LEU A 349 -15.88 12.86 15.27
C LEU A 349 -14.48 13.20 15.82
N ALA A 350 -14.38 13.37 17.13
CA ALA A 350 -13.10 13.28 17.83
C ALA A 350 -12.89 11.83 18.28
N ILE A 351 -11.68 11.29 18.08
CA ILE A 351 -11.31 10.02 18.71
C ILE A 351 -11.29 10.25 20.22
N PRO A 352 -12.07 9.50 21.03
CA PRO A 352 -12.05 9.67 22.48
C PRO A 352 -10.61 9.53 23.01
N GLN A 353 -10.20 10.38 23.93
CA GLN A 353 -8.91 10.24 24.63
C GLN A 353 -8.94 8.95 25.47
N GLY A 354 -8.56 7.82 24.86
CA GLY A 354 -8.67 6.51 25.50
C GLY A 354 -8.36 5.29 24.62
N GLY A 355 -7.71 5.47 23.46
CA GLY A 355 -7.15 4.37 22.67
C GLY A 355 -7.98 3.92 21.46
N GLY A 356 -7.29 3.59 20.38
CA GLY A 356 -7.86 3.26 19.07
C GLY A 356 -8.70 1.99 19.02
N SER A 357 -8.50 1.07 19.95
CA SER A 357 -9.27 -0.18 20.06
C SER A 357 -10.75 0.06 20.39
N ASN A 358 -11.05 1.02 21.27
CA ASN A 358 -12.42 1.39 21.62
C ASN A 358 -13.16 2.05 20.44
N PHE A 359 -12.43 2.84 19.65
CA PHE A 359 -12.95 3.46 18.43
C PHE A 359 -13.29 2.41 17.37
N LEU A 360 -12.35 1.51 17.04
CA LEU A 360 -12.59 0.44 16.06
C LEU A 360 -13.71 -0.52 16.50
N ARG A 361 -13.80 -0.82 17.80
CA ARG A 361 -14.86 -1.66 18.35
C ARG A 361 -16.25 -1.04 18.17
N LEU A 362 -16.40 0.26 18.42
CA LEU A 362 -17.65 0.98 18.23
C LEU A 362 -18.13 0.91 16.77
N TYR A 363 -17.21 1.11 15.82
CA TYR A 363 -17.53 1.07 14.39
C TYR A 363 -17.74 -0.36 13.86
N GLY A 364 -17.05 -1.37 14.40
CA GLY A 364 -17.35 -2.77 14.12
C GLY A 364 -18.76 -3.15 14.58
N GLN A 365 -19.22 -2.62 15.72
CA GLN A 365 -20.57 -2.86 16.22
C GLN A 365 -21.65 -2.14 15.39
N LEU A 366 -21.37 -0.92 14.91
CA LEU A 366 -22.22 -0.21 13.95
C LEU A 366 -22.39 -1.00 12.63
N ALA A 367 -21.30 -1.61 12.14
CA ALA A 367 -21.36 -2.45 10.94
C ALA A 367 -22.25 -3.68 11.17
N ASN A 368 -22.11 -4.35 12.31
CA ASN A 368 -22.94 -5.51 12.66
C ASN A 368 -24.42 -5.14 12.75
N LYS A 369 -24.74 -3.96 13.31
CA LYS A 369 -26.12 -3.45 13.35
C LYS A 369 -26.65 -3.14 11.96
N ALA A 370 -25.81 -2.60 11.09
CA ALA A 370 -26.17 -2.36 9.70
C ALA A 370 -26.51 -3.66 8.97
N PHE A 371 -25.68 -4.70 9.14
CA PHE A 371 -25.95 -6.02 8.55
C PHE A 371 -27.24 -6.65 9.07
N ALA A 372 -27.52 -6.52 10.38
CA ALA A 372 -28.76 -7.03 10.96
C ALA A 372 -30.01 -6.30 10.44
N LEU A 373 -29.87 -5.03 10.05
CA LEU A 373 -30.95 -4.20 9.52
C LEU A 373 -31.09 -4.28 7.99
N ASP A 374 -30.14 -4.89 7.27
CA ASP A 374 -30.09 -4.83 5.80
C ASP A 374 -31.36 -5.39 5.13
N SER A 375 -31.95 -6.44 5.72
CA SER A 375 -33.19 -7.04 5.23
C SER A 375 -34.47 -6.31 5.68
N SER A 376 -34.46 -5.66 6.85
CA SER A 376 -35.67 -5.07 7.46
C SER A 376 -35.78 -3.55 7.30
N ASN A 377 -34.64 -2.85 7.21
CA ASN A 377 -34.54 -1.41 7.01
C ASN A 377 -33.24 -1.05 6.24
N PRO A 378 -33.21 -1.27 4.93
CA PRO A 378 -32.02 -1.10 4.09
C PRO A 378 -31.57 0.36 3.94
N ALA A 379 -32.43 1.33 4.25
CA ALA A 379 -32.05 2.75 4.25
C ALA A 379 -31.22 3.08 5.48
N GLU A 380 -31.61 2.58 6.65
CA GLU A 380 -30.86 2.75 7.89
C GLU A 380 -29.57 1.92 7.89
N ALA A 381 -29.60 0.69 7.36
CA ALA A 381 -28.40 -0.12 7.17
C ALA A 381 -27.33 0.60 6.32
N ARG A 382 -27.74 1.22 5.20
CA ARG A 382 -26.83 2.01 4.36
C ARG A 382 -26.25 3.22 5.11
N ARG A 383 -27.08 3.97 5.84
CA ARG A 383 -26.61 5.11 6.67
C ARG A 383 -25.59 4.68 7.72
N LEU A 384 -25.82 3.54 8.37
CA LEU A 384 -24.88 3.00 9.35
C LEU A 384 -23.56 2.57 8.69
N MET A 385 -23.60 1.91 7.52
CA MET A 385 -22.38 1.52 6.77
C MET A 385 -21.59 2.72 6.24
N ASP A 386 -22.27 3.78 5.81
CA ASP A 386 -21.61 5.03 5.39
C ASP A 386 -20.86 5.65 6.57
N ARG A 387 -21.47 5.66 7.76
CA ARG A 387 -20.83 6.13 9.00
C ARG A 387 -19.66 5.26 9.45
N VAL A 388 -19.78 3.94 9.32
CA VAL A 388 -18.65 3.02 9.56
C VAL A 388 -17.49 3.33 8.64
N SER A 389 -17.76 3.53 7.36
CA SER A 389 -16.74 3.87 6.38
C SER A 389 -16.06 5.21 6.73
N ASN A 390 -16.82 6.22 7.15
CA ASN A 390 -16.27 7.51 7.56
C ASN A 390 -15.44 7.42 8.85
N GLY A 391 -15.91 6.66 9.84
CA GLY A 391 -15.17 6.41 11.08
C GLY A 391 -13.84 5.72 10.84
N ILE A 392 -13.83 4.64 10.05
CA ILE A 392 -12.61 3.90 9.71
C ILE A 392 -11.60 4.80 8.98
N ARG A 393 -12.06 5.67 8.08
CA ARG A 393 -11.18 6.63 7.39
C ARG A 393 -10.54 7.62 8.35
N LEU A 394 -11.31 8.15 9.30
CA LEU A 394 -10.78 9.07 10.30
C LEU A 394 -9.74 8.39 11.20
N PHE A 395 -10.00 7.14 11.59
CA PHE A 395 -9.05 6.35 12.36
C PHE A 395 -7.73 6.15 11.60
N ALA A 396 -7.81 5.76 10.32
CA ALA A 396 -6.65 5.57 9.47
C ALA A 396 -5.84 6.87 9.33
N ALA A 397 -6.49 8.00 9.08
CA ALA A 397 -5.83 9.29 8.96
C ALA A 397 -5.07 9.70 10.24
N LYS A 398 -5.65 9.45 11.42
CA LYS A 398 -5.01 9.76 12.71
C LYS A 398 -3.93 8.75 13.09
N ALA A 399 -4.06 7.49 12.70
CA ALA A 399 -2.99 6.51 12.86
C ALA A 399 -1.77 6.89 12.04
N HIS A 400 -1.98 7.33 10.79
CA HIS A 400 -0.94 7.85 9.91
C HIS A 400 -0.22 9.07 10.50
N GLU A 401 -0.97 10.07 11.00
CA GLU A 401 -0.37 11.25 11.66
C GLU A 401 0.53 10.86 12.84
N LYS A 402 0.11 9.87 13.63
CA LYS A 402 0.90 9.38 14.77
C LYS A 402 2.14 8.57 14.32
N GLU A 403 2.04 7.85 13.21
CA GLU A 403 3.18 7.13 12.63
C GLU A 403 4.23 8.08 12.05
N VAL A 404 3.79 9.14 11.35
CA VAL A 404 4.69 10.21 10.86
C VAL A 404 5.43 10.85 12.04
N GLN A 405 4.71 11.18 13.11
CA GLN A 405 5.34 11.71 14.34
C GLN A 405 6.33 10.71 14.95
N MET A 406 6.04 9.41 14.94
CA MET A 406 6.98 8.40 15.44
C MET A 406 8.20 8.23 14.54
N ARG A 407 8.05 8.38 13.22
CA ARG A 407 9.17 8.33 12.26
C ARG A 407 10.08 9.55 12.42
N GLU A 408 9.52 10.75 12.59
CA GLU A 408 10.30 11.96 12.90
C GLU A 408 11.10 11.83 14.21
N VAL A 409 10.50 11.19 15.22
CA VAL A 409 11.18 10.89 16.49
C VAL A 409 12.28 9.83 16.31
N ALA A 410 12.06 8.83 15.47
CA ALA A 410 13.06 7.80 15.16
C ALA A 410 14.25 8.40 14.39
N ASP A 411 14.01 9.22 13.37
CA ASP A 411 15.04 9.92 12.61
C ASP A 411 15.86 10.86 13.53
N SER A 412 15.19 11.55 14.46
CA SER A 412 15.86 12.37 15.48
C SER A 412 16.74 11.56 16.45
N LEU A 413 16.36 10.30 16.73
CA LEU A 413 17.15 9.40 17.58
C LEU A 413 18.36 8.84 16.82
N ASP A 414 18.24 8.57 15.52
CA ASP A 414 19.35 8.15 14.67
C ASP A 414 20.38 9.28 14.48
N GLU A 415 19.94 10.53 14.26
CA GLU A 415 20.84 11.69 14.24
C GLU A 415 21.59 11.87 15.57
N MET A 416 20.90 11.61 16.70
CA MET A 416 21.52 11.67 18.02
C MET A 416 22.52 10.52 18.23
N ALA A 417 22.25 9.34 17.68
CA ALA A 417 23.16 8.20 17.71
C ALA A 417 24.43 8.45 16.88
N ASP A 418 24.30 9.03 15.68
CA ASP A 418 25.44 9.44 14.84
C ASP A 418 26.29 10.51 15.53
N SER A 419 25.65 11.48 16.20
CA SER A 419 26.35 12.50 16.99
C SER A 419 27.12 11.89 18.17
N LEU A 420 26.57 10.86 18.82
CA LEU A 420 27.24 10.13 19.89
C LEU A 420 28.40 9.28 19.38
N ASP A 421 28.29 8.69 18.18
CA ASP A 421 29.39 7.94 17.54
C ASP A 421 30.56 8.86 17.17
N GLU A 422 30.27 10.05 16.63
CA GLU A 422 31.30 11.07 16.38
C GLU A 422 31.95 11.56 17.67
N MET A 423 31.18 11.81 18.74
CA MET A 423 31.74 12.11 20.05
C MET A 423 32.60 10.97 20.60
N ALA A 424 32.17 9.72 20.41
CA ALA A 424 32.95 8.55 20.82
C ALA A 424 34.27 8.46 20.06
N LYS A 425 34.28 8.68 18.73
CA LYS A 425 35.51 8.75 17.92
C LYS A 425 36.46 9.84 18.40
N VAL A 426 35.94 11.02 18.74
CA VAL A 426 36.74 12.11 19.32
C VAL A 426 37.32 11.69 20.67
N CYS A 427 36.52 11.10 21.56
CA CYS A 427 37.00 10.59 22.84
C CYS A 427 38.04 9.47 22.69
N PHE A 428 37.88 8.57 21.73
CA PHE A 428 38.86 7.52 21.42
C PHE A 428 40.15 8.11 20.84
N GLY A 429 40.08 9.11 19.95
CA GLY A 429 41.25 9.82 19.45
C GLY A 429 42.02 10.55 20.54
N VAL A 430 41.31 11.20 21.47
CA VAL A 430 41.91 11.82 22.66
C VAL A 430 42.51 10.77 23.58
N ALA A 431 41.83 9.65 23.81
CA ALA A 431 42.34 8.56 24.65
C ALA A 431 43.58 7.90 24.03
N ASP A 432 43.63 7.67 22.72
CA ASP A 432 44.78 7.12 22.02
C ASP A 432 45.96 8.10 22.01
N ALA A 433 45.70 9.40 21.82
CA ALA A 433 46.73 10.43 21.96
C ALA A 433 47.31 10.46 23.39
N LEU A 434 46.45 10.33 24.42
CA LEU A 434 46.88 10.23 25.82
C LEU A 434 47.63 8.91 26.10
N ARG A 435 47.23 7.79 25.48
CA ARG A 435 47.91 6.48 25.63
C ARG A 435 49.26 6.43 24.95
N GLN A 436 49.40 7.08 23.79
CA GLN A 436 50.69 7.29 23.14
C GLN A 436 51.60 8.21 23.97
N HIS A 437 51.00 9.08 24.80
CA HIS A 437 51.71 10.00 25.70
C HIS A 437 52.01 9.47 27.11
N GLU A 438 51.44 8.35 27.57
CA GLU A 438 51.77 7.77 28.88
C GLU A 438 53.25 7.32 29.01
N ASN A 439 54.02 7.36 27.92
CA ASN A 439 55.46 7.07 27.93
C ASN A 439 56.37 8.31 28.00
N HIS A 440 55.86 9.55 28.03
CA HIS A 440 56.69 10.77 28.18
C HIS A 440 56.03 11.90 29.00
N PRO A 441 56.82 12.71 29.73
CA PRO A 441 56.31 13.66 30.72
C PRO A 441 55.75 14.94 30.07
N HIS A 442 54.46 15.20 30.32
CA HIS A 442 53.64 16.37 30.02
C HIS A 442 53.58 16.83 28.54
N PRO A 443 52.36 17.09 28.00
CA PRO A 443 52.21 17.61 26.65
C PRO A 443 52.87 18.98 26.54
N ASN A 444 53.71 19.17 25.51
CA ASN A 444 54.42 20.43 25.34
C ASN A 444 53.50 21.45 24.61
N LYS A 445 53.83 22.76 24.70
CA LYS A 445 53.04 23.86 24.11
C LYS A 445 52.66 23.61 22.64
N ALA A 446 53.54 23.02 21.83
CA ALA A 446 53.30 22.80 20.41
C ALA A 446 52.16 21.81 20.14
N ASP A 447 52.07 20.76 20.95
CA ASP A 447 51.05 19.72 20.81
C ASP A 447 49.66 20.27 21.15
N ILE A 448 49.59 21.09 22.20
CA ILE A 448 48.36 21.79 22.60
C ILE A 448 47.95 22.79 21.51
N ALA A 449 48.91 23.50 20.90
CA ALA A 449 48.64 24.45 19.82
C ALA A 449 48.11 23.78 18.54
N GLU A 450 48.64 22.60 18.18
CA GLU A 450 48.19 21.83 17.02
C GLU A 450 46.74 21.37 17.19
N LEU A 451 46.41 20.75 18.33
CA LEU A 451 45.04 20.33 18.65
C LEU A 451 44.06 21.51 18.72
N TRP A 452 44.53 22.65 19.25
CA TRP A 452 43.74 23.87 19.33
C TRP A 452 43.40 24.41 17.93
N SER A 453 44.39 24.46 17.05
CA SER A 453 44.20 24.91 15.66
C SER A 453 43.28 23.97 14.88
N LEU A 454 43.43 22.65 15.06
CA LEU A 454 42.58 21.65 14.43
C LEU A 454 41.09 21.83 14.80
N HIS A 455 40.79 21.98 16.10
CA HIS A 455 39.41 22.16 16.57
C HIS A 455 38.83 23.51 16.16
N ALA A 456 39.63 24.57 16.23
CA ALA A 456 39.24 25.90 15.78
C ALA A 456 38.86 25.90 14.28
N GLN A 457 39.63 25.22 13.43
CA GLN A 457 39.35 25.11 12.00
C GLN A 457 38.11 24.24 11.68
N GLN A 458 37.92 23.14 12.41
CA GLN A 458 36.83 22.20 12.13
C GLN A 458 35.47 22.64 12.67
N THR A 459 35.45 23.29 13.83
CA THR A 459 34.19 23.57 14.56
C THR A 459 33.95 25.04 14.85
N GLY A 460 34.91 25.92 14.53
CA GLY A 460 34.85 27.36 14.85
C GLY A 460 34.93 27.67 16.34
N ASN A 461 35.11 26.66 17.20
CA ASN A 461 35.23 26.82 18.65
C ASN A 461 36.22 25.78 19.20
N VAL A 462 36.72 26.02 20.41
CA VAL A 462 37.60 25.08 21.12
C VAL A 462 36.86 24.49 22.32
N PRO A 463 36.85 23.16 22.50
CA PRO A 463 36.22 22.53 23.66
C PRO A 463 36.82 22.98 25.00
N ASP A 464 35.99 23.14 26.03
CA ASP A 464 36.43 23.60 27.36
C ASP A 464 37.45 22.67 28.02
N CYS A 465 37.43 21.38 27.69
CA CYS A 465 38.45 20.44 28.16
C CYS A 465 39.85 20.81 27.64
N LEU A 466 39.96 21.20 26.37
CA LEU A 466 41.23 21.61 25.77
C LEU A 466 41.70 22.96 26.33
N ARG A 467 40.76 23.89 26.59
CA ARG A 467 41.06 25.15 27.31
C ARG A 467 41.67 24.90 28.70
N ARG A 468 41.09 23.97 29.46
CA ARG A 468 41.60 23.60 30.80
C ARG A 468 42.96 22.92 30.72
N ILE A 469 43.21 22.11 29.69
CA ILE A 469 44.51 21.47 29.47
C ILE A 469 45.57 22.54 29.14
N ALA A 470 45.26 23.52 28.29
CA ALA A 470 46.16 24.62 28.00
C ALA A 470 46.47 25.47 29.24
N LEU A 471 45.46 25.82 30.03
CA LEU A 471 45.64 26.56 31.29
C LEU A 471 46.51 25.82 32.32
N ALA A 472 46.51 24.49 32.29
CA ALA A 472 47.29 23.68 33.22
C ALA A 472 48.75 23.46 32.77
N ASN A 473 49.04 23.60 31.46
CA ASN A 473 50.33 23.19 30.88
C ASN A 473 51.07 24.29 30.11
N CYS A 474 50.41 25.42 29.81
CA CYS A 474 50.99 26.56 29.09
C CYS A 474 51.05 27.80 30.00
N THR A 475 51.88 28.80 29.66
CA THR A 475 51.84 30.07 30.39
C THR A 475 50.57 30.86 30.04
N PRO A 476 50.15 31.83 30.87
CA PRO A 476 49.02 32.69 30.54
C PRO A 476 49.17 33.40 29.20
N GLU A 477 50.40 33.79 28.83
CA GLU A 477 50.72 34.43 27.55
C GLU A 477 50.51 33.47 26.37
N ASP A 478 50.89 32.20 26.54
CA ASP A 478 50.69 31.16 25.53
C ASP A 478 49.21 30.85 25.32
N VAL A 479 48.40 30.83 26.40
CA VAL A 479 46.95 30.62 26.31
C VAL A 479 46.30 31.81 25.61
N GLN A 480 46.75 33.03 25.90
CA GLN A 480 46.26 34.24 25.23
C GLN A 480 46.63 34.27 23.74
N GLU A 481 47.82 33.78 23.37
CA GLU A 481 48.24 33.60 21.98
C GLU A 481 47.34 32.58 21.25
N LEU A 482 47.01 31.46 21.89
CA LEU A 482 46.09 30.46 21.35
C LEU A 482 44.65 31.00 21.20
N GLU A 483 44.15 31.77 22.16
CA GLU A 483 42.84 32.40 22.06
C GLU A 483 42.79 33.47 20.96
N ALA A 484 43.88 34.19 20.71
CA ALA A 484 43.96 35.16 19.62
C ALA A 484 43.79 34.52 18.22
N THR A 485 44.19 33.25 18.04
CA THR A 485 44.01 32.53 16.77
C THR A 485 42.55 32.24 16.41
N LEU A 486 41.63 32.31 17.38
CA LEU A 486 40.19 32.20 17.13
C LEU A 486 39.60 33.51 16.57
N GLY A 487 40.19 34.66 16.92
CA GLY A 487 39.73 35.98 16.46
C GLY A 487 40.17 36.33 15.04
N SER A 488 41.32 35.84 14.59
CA SER A 488 41.86 36.16 13.25
C SER A 488 41.17 35.43 12.08
N ASN A 489 40.49 34.31 12.33
CA ASN A 489 39.85 33.52 11.27
C ASN A 489 38.40 33.93 10.98
N SER A 490 37.83 34.89 11.72
CA SER A 490 36.45 35.34 11.52
C SER A 490 36.28 36.41 10.43
N GLU A 491 37.35 37.09 10.00
CA GLU A 491 37.26 38.15 8.97
C GLU A 491 37.43 37.62 7.53
N ASP A 492 38.03 36.45 7.32
CA ASP A 492 38.28 35.89 5.97
C ASP A 492 37.10 35.05 5.40
N LEU A 493 35.97 34.94 6.11
CA LEU A 493 34.78 34.18 5.68
C LEU A 493 33.62 35.05 5.16
N LEU A 494 33.85 36.36 4.96
CA LEU A 494 32.87 37.29 4.38
C LEU A 494 33.34 37.96 3.07
N LEU A 495 34.04 37.22 2.20
CA LEU A 495 34.26 37.57 0.79
C LEU A 495 33.91 36.43 -0.16
#